data_AF-A0A542CW20-F1
#
_entry.id   AF-A0A542CW20-F1
#
_cell.length_a   1.000
_cell.length_b   1.000
_cell.length_c   1.000
_cell.angle_alpha   90.00
_cell.angle_beta   90.00
_cell.angle_gamma   90.00
#
_symmetry.space_group_name_H-M   'P 1'
#
loop_
_entity.id
_entity.type
_entity.pdbx_description
1 polymer ?
#
loop_
_entity_poly.entity_id
_entity_poly.type
_entity_poly.pdbx_seq_one_letter_code
_entity_poly.pdbx_strand_id
1 'polypeptide(L)'
;MRNLNVYTLMTAPMTGTERELSEADLRIAADAGRLAVNDYLRGLTAIGNITSWACENPNYTDHVHDLPALADFLKHTAQMARVTGFYSDHADYMADLKDGSHQQGEKANA
;
A
#
# COMPACT_ATOMS: atom_id res chain seq x y z
N MET A 1 -3.02 2.09 -21.45
CA MET A 1 -2.60 1.81 -20.06
C MET A 1 -3.79 2.08 -19.15
N ARG A 2 -4.19 1.11 -18.31
CA ARG A 2 -5.20 1.36 -17.26
C ARG A 2 -4.55 2.28 -16.21
N ASN A 3 -5.29 3.24 -15.67
CA ASN A 3 -4.81 4.06 -14.56
C ASN A 3 -4.93 3.24 -13.26
N LEU A 4 -3.89 2.46 -12.97
CA LEU A 4 -3.84 1.58 -11.82
C LEU A 4 -3.42 2.40 -10.60
N ASN A 5 -4.26 2.38 -9.57
CA ASN A 5 -4.04 3.09 -8.32
C ASN A 5 -4.17 2.11 -7.14
N VAL A 6 -3.96 2.62 -5.93
CA VAL A 6 -4.10 1.83 -4.69
C VAL A 6 -5.46 1.14 -4.60
N TYR A 7 -6.55 1.77 -5.08
CA TYR A 7 -7.86 1.13 -5.07
C TYR A 7 -7.88 -0.13 -5.94
N THR A 8 -7.35 -0.08 -7.16
CA THR A 8 -7.24 -1.26 -8.03
C THR A 8 -6.36 -2.35 -7.39
N LEU A 9 -5.23 -1.95 -6.79
CA LEU A 9 -4.35 -2.89 -6.08
C LEU A 9 -5.08 -3.63 -4.96
N MET A 10 -5.86 -2.90 -4.15
CA MET A 10 -6.53 -3.44 -2.97
C MET A 10 -7.78 -4.26 -3.30
N THR A 11 -8.38 -4.03 -4.47
CA THR A 11 -9.63 -4.68 -4.88
C THR A 11 -9.41 -5.82 -5.87
N ALA A 12 -8.34 -5.81 -6.65
CA ALA A 12 -8.10 -6.84 -7.64
C ALA A 12 -8.11 -8.26 -7.02
N PRO A 13 -7.30 -8.56 -5.98
CA PRO A 13 -7.25 -9.90 -5.36
C PRO A 13 -8.58 -10.38 -4.79
N MET A 14 -9.42 -9.45 -4.32
CA MET A 14 -10.75 -9.78 -3.80
C MET A 14 -11.77 -10.05 -4.91
N THR A 15 -11.60 -9.42 -6.06
CA THR A 15 -12.51 -9.53 -7.21
C THR A 15 -12.04 -10.57 -8.23
N GLY A 16 -10.83 -11.10 -8.09
CA GLY A 16 -10.19 -12.01 -9.03
C GLY A 16 -9.74 -11.34 -10.34
N THR A 17 -9.83 -10.01 -10.42
CA THR A 17 -9.52 -9.24 -11.64
C THR A 17 -8.01 -9.14 -11.90
N GLU A 18 -7.16 -9.54 -10.95
CA GLU A 18 -5.70 -9.61 -11.14
C GLU A 18 -5.30 -10.58 -12.26
N ARG A 19 -6.13 -11.59 -12.56
CA ARG A 19 -5.89 -12.55 -13.66
C ARG A 19 -5.97 -11.90 -15.04
N GLU A 20 -6.77 -10.84 -15.16
CA GLU A 20 -7.00 -10.10 -16.40
C GLU A 20 -5.93 -9.03 -16.65
N LEU A 21 -5.17 -8.63 -15.62
CA LEU A 21 -4.13 -7.62 -15.74
C LEU A 21 -2.91 -8.17 -16.48
N SER A 22 -2.28 -7.37 -17.32
CA SER A 22 -1.00 -7.75 -17.94
C SER A 22 0.11 -7.82 -16.88
N GLU A 23 1.23 -8.47 -17.20
CA GLU A 23 2.42 -8.48 -16.32
C GLU A 23 2.86 -7.05 -15.98
N ALA A 24 2.97 -6.18 -16.99
CA ALA A 24 3.33 -4.77 -16.80
C ALA A 24 2.35 -4.03 -15.89
N ASP A 25 1.05 -4.28 -16.03
CA ASP A 25 0.02 -3.71 -15.16
C ASP A 25 0.19 -4.18 -13.69
N LEU A 26 0.50 -5.45 -13.48
CA LEU A 26 0.75 -6.00 -12.15
C LEU A 26 1.99 -5.37 -11.49
N ARG A 27 3.08 -5.15 -12.25
CA ARG A 27 4.27 -4.43 -11.77
C ARG A 27 3.98 -2.98 -11.41
N ILE A 28 3.22 -2.27 -12.25
CA ILE A 28 2.79 -0.89 -11.97
C ILE A 28 1.96 -0.86 -10.68
N ALA A 29 1.06 -1.82 -10.48
CA ALA A 29 0.27 -1.91 -9.26
C ALA A 29 1.13 -2.20 -8.02
N ALA A 30 2.12 -3.10 -8.13
CA ALA A 30 3.08 -3.37 -7.07
C ALA A 30 3.85 -2.10 -6.68
N ASP A 31 4.41 -1.37 -7.65
CA ASP A 31 5.15 -0.14 -7.41
C ASP A 31 4.28 0.97 -6.81
N ALA A 32 3.03 1.12 -7.28
CA ALA A 32 2.06 2.03 -6.68
C ALA A 32 1.81 1.70 -5.20
N GLY A 33 1.73 0.41 -4.85
CA GLY A 33 1.62 -0.05 -3.47
C GLY A 33 2.84 0.29 -2.61
N ARG A 34 4.06 0.08 -3.13
CA ARG A 34 5.32 0.44 -2.43
C ARG A 34 5.40 1.93 -2.15
N LEU A 35 5.03 2.76 -3.13
CA LEU A 35 4.96 4.21 -2.97
C LEU A 35 3.93 4.60 -1.90
N ALA A 36 2.74 4.01 -1.93
CA ALA A 36 1.71 4.27 -0.93
C ALA A 36 2.15 3.89 0.50
N VAL A 37 2.85 2.76 0.68
CA VAL A 37 3.45 2.39 1.98
C VAL A 37 4.44 3.46 2.45
N ASN A 38 5.31 3.95 1.57
CA ASN A 38 6.25 5.02 1.90
C ASN A 38 5.52 6.29 2.35
N ASP A 39 4.47 6.69 1.64
CA ASP A 39 3.69 7.87 1.97
C ASP A 39 2.92 7.71 3.29
N TYR A 40 2.40 6.52 3.61
CA TYR A 40 1.85 6.24 4.95
C TYR A 40 2.89 6.41 6.05
N LEU A 41 4.10 5.87 5.87
CA LEU A 41 5.18 5.98 6.86
C LEU A 41 5.67 7.43 7.03
N ARG A 42 5.71 8.20 5.94
CA ARG A 42 6.01 9.65 5.99
C ARG A 42 4.94 10.42 6.74
N GLY A 43 3.66 10.13 6.47
CA GLY A 43 2.53 10.72 7.19
C GLY A 43 2.58 10.43 8.69
N LEU A 44 2.86 9.18 9.07
CA LEU A 44 3.04 8.77 10.47
C LEU A 44 4.18 9.54 11.15
N THR A 45 5.32 9.68 10.46
CA THR A 45 6.46 10.48 10.97
C THR A 45 6.07 11.94 11.19
N ALA A 46 5.36 12.56 10.24
CA ALA A 46 4.91 13.94 10.35
C ALA A 46 3.96 14.14 11.54
N ILE A 47 3.01 13.22 11.74
CA ILE A 47 2.11 13.23 12.90
C ILE A 47 2.90 13.11 14.19
N GLY A 48 3.83 12.15 14.28
CA GLY A 48 4.69 11.99 15.46
C GLY A 48 5.47 13.25 15.82
N ASN A 49 6.02 13.94 14.82
CA ASN A 49 6.73 15.22 15.03
C ASN A 49 5.79 16.31 15.58
N ILE A 50 4.58 16.43 15.03
CA ILE A 50 3.58 17.41 15.50
C ILE A 50 3.16 17.09 16.93
N THR A 51 2.91 15.81 17.25
CA THR A 51 2.55 15.37 18.60
C THR A 51 3.67 15.66 19.58
N SER A 52 4.93 15.40 19.22
CA SER A 52 6.10 15.72 20.06
C SER A 52 6.19 17.22 20.34
N TRP A 53 6.07 18.05 19.31
CA TRP A 53 6.07 19.51 19.46
C TRP A 53 4.93 20.00 20.35
N ALA A 54 3.74 19.42 20.20
CA ALA A 54 2.57 19.75 21.02
C ALA A 54 2.79 19.42 22.51
N CYS A 55 3.40 18.27 22.82
CA CYS A 55 3.74 17.89 24.20
C CYS A 55 4.81 18.80 24.85
N GLU A 56 5.71 19.37 24.05
CA GLU A 56 6.75 20.29 24.53
C GLU A 56 6.26 21.74 24.68
N ASN A 57 5.03 22.04 24.26
CA ASN A 57 4.49 23.39 24.27
C ASN A 57 3.53 23.58 25.48
N PRO A 58 3.94 24.31 26.54
CA PRO A 58 3.16 24.42 27.79
C PRO A 58 1.82 25.13 27.64
N ASN A 59 1.57 25.80 26.49
CA ASN A 59 0.31 26.45 26.17
C ASN A 59 -0.64 25.56 25.35
N TYR A 60 -0.20 24.36 24.93
CA TYR A 60 -1.04 23.39 24.22
C TYR A 60 -1.95 22.70 25.24
N THR A 61 -3.07 23.36 25.54
CA THR A 61 -4.01 23.00 26.61
C THR A 61 -5.31 22.41 26.07
N ASP A 62 -5.53 22.49 24.76
CA ASP A 62 -6.74 22.00 24.13
C ASP A 62 -6.54 20.56 23.64
N HIS A 63 -7.52 19.70 23.97
CA HIS A 63 -7.74 18.39 23.35
C HIS A 63 -6.99 17.16 23.87
N VAL A 64 -6.80 17.00 25.20
CA VAL A 64 -6.34 15.71 25.76
C VAL A 64 -7.23 14.52 25.38
N HIS A 65 -8.51 14.78 25.08
CA HIS A 65 -9.49 13.81 24.61
C HIS A 65 -9.30 13.35 23.15
N ASP A 66 -8.44 14.02 22.38
CA ASP A 66 -8.11 13.63 21.01
C ASP A 66 -6.99 12.59 20.97
N LEU A 67 -6.29 12.35 22.09
CA LEU A 67 -5.23 11.33 22.18
C LEU A 67 -5.72 9.91 21.89
N PRO A 68 -6.88 9.44 22.40
CA PRO A 68 -7.47 8.17 21.98
C PRO A 68 -7.80 8.12 20.48
N ALA A 69 -8.39 9.19 19.92
CA ALA A 69 -8.73 9.27 18.50
C ALA A 69 -7.48 9.24 17.61
N LEU A 70 -6.41 9.92 18.03
CA LEU A 70 -5.10 9.88 17.40
C LEU A 70 -4.49 8.48 17.47
N ALA A 71 -4.54 7.81 18.62
CA ALA A 71 -4.04 6.46 18.79
C ALA A 71 -4.78 5.47 17.85
N ASP A 72 -6.11 5.57 17.78
CA ASP A 72 -6.90 4.76 16.86
C ASP A 72 -6.58 5.07 15.39
N PHE A 73 -6.43 6.34 15.04
CA PHE A 73 -6.01 6.74 13.69
C PHE A 73 -4.66 6.12 13.32
N LEU A 74 -3.64 6.26 14.17
CA LEU A 74 -2.30 5.70 13.96
C LEU A 74 -2.34 4.17 13.78
N LYS A 75 -3.15 3.49 14.59
CA LYS A 75 -3.36 2.03 14.47
C LYS A 75 -3.97 1.65 13.11
N HIS A 76 -4.99 2.37 12.66
CA HIS A 76 -5.60 2.12 11.34
C HIS A 76 -4.62 2.42 10.21
N THR A 77 -3.84 3.50 10.27
CA THR A 77 -2.82 3.82 9.27
C THR A 77 -1.75 2.73 9.19
N ALA A 78 -1.30 2.20 10.33
CA ALA A 78 -0.35 1.08 10.35
C ALA A 78 -0.94 -0.19 9.72
N GLN A 79 -2.22 -0.48 9.97
CA GLN A 79 -2.93 -1.59 9.32
C GLN A 79 -3.05 -1.39 7.81
N MET A 80 -3.40 -0.16 7.37
CA MET A 80 -3.46 0.18 5.95
C MET A 80 -2.11 0.00 5.26
N ALA A 81 -1.01 0.46 5.87
CA ALA A 81 0.33 0.25 5.34
C ALA A 81 0.67 -1.24 5.22
N ARG A 82 0.35 -2.05 6.24
CA ARG A 82 0.58 -3.49 6.21
C ARG A 82 -0.21 -4.19 5.10
N VAL A 83 -1.50 -3.90 4.96
CA VAL A 83 -2.36 -4.53 3.94
C VAL A 83 -1.93 -4.07 2.54
N THR A 84 -1.58 -2.80 2.37
CA THR A 84 -1.08 -2.27 1.10
C THR A 84 0.23 -2.96 0.69
N GLY A 85 1.14 -3.17 1.64
CA GLY A 85 2.38 -3.93 1.40
C GLY A 85 2.09 -5.37 0.98
N PHE A 86 1.20 -6.06 1.70
CA PHE A 86 0.81 -7.44 1.34
C PHE A 86 0.26 -7.54 -0.09
N TYR A 87 -0.63 -6.63 -0.49
CA TYR A 87 -1.19 -6.67 -1.85
C TYR A 87 -0.19 -6.23 -2.92
N SER A 88 0.73 -5.32 -2.59
CA SER A 88 1.86 -4.96 -3.45
C SER A 88 2.73 -6.18 -3.73
N ASP A 89 3.14 -6.91 -2.69
CA ASP A 89 3.94 -8.14 -2.82
C ASP A 89 3.17 -9.23 -3.59
N HIS A 90 1.86 -9.33 -3.36
CA HIS A 90 1.01 -10.26 -4.11
C HIS A 90 0.94 -9.91 -5.61
N ALA A 91 0.79 -8.64 -5.96
CA ALA A 91 0.78 -8.20 -7.35
C ALA A 91 2.12 -8.49 -8.03
N ASP A 92 3.23 -8.29 -7.33
CA ASP A 92 4.58 -8.59 -7.84
C ASP A 92 4.77 -10.09 -8.08
N TYR A 93 4.32 -10.93 -7.13
CA TYR A 93 4.31 -12.39 -7.27
C TYR A 93 3.46 -12.85 -8.47
N MET A 94 2.29 -12.24 -8.68
CA MET A 94 1.43 -12.57 -9.82
C MET A 94 2.08 -12.18 -11.16
N ALA A 95 2.87 -11.10 -11.19
CA ALA A 95 3.65 -10.74 -12.36
C ALA A 95 4.72 -11.80 -12.67
N ASP A 96 5.46 -12.27 -11.66
CA ASP A 96 6.47 -13.34 -11.80
C ASP A 96 5.87 -14.64 -12.37
N LEU A 97 4.70 -15.05 -11.85
CA LEU A 97 3.99 -16.23 -12.37
C LEU A 97 3.63 -16.08 -13.84
N LYS A 98 3.28 -14.87 -14.28
CA LYS A 98 2.85 -14.61 -15.65
C LYS A 98 4.02 -14.63 -16.62
N ASP A 99 5.15 -14.01 -16.27
CA ASP A 99 6.39 -14.10 -17.04
C ASP A 99 6.84 -15.57 -17.21
N GLY A 100 6.86 -16.34 -16.11
CA GLY A 100 7.21 -17.77 -16.15
C GLY A 100 6.28 -18.61 -17.04
N SER A 101 4.99 -18.27 -17.12
CA SER A 101 4.03 -18.95 -18.00
C SER A 101 4.24 -18.63 -19.48
N HIS A 102 4.65 -17.40 -19.82
CA HIS A 102 4.99 -17.01 -21.18
C HIS A 102 6.23 -17.75 -21.69
N GLN A 103 7.27 -17.90 -20.85
CA GLN A 103 8.49 -18.60 -21.21
C GLN A 103 8.30 -20.13 -21.42
N GLN A 104 7.34 -20.76 -20.76
CA GLN A 104 6.99 -22.17 -21.01
C GLN A 104 6.21 -22.36 -22.31
N GLY A 105 5.30 -21.44 -22.65
CA GLY A 105 4.53 -21.50 -23.90
C GLY A 105 5.40 -21.32 -25.16
N GLU A 106 6.43 -20.48 -25.09
CA GLU A 106 7.39 -20.31 -26.19
C GLU A 106 8.29 -21.55 -26.38
N LYS A 107 8.71 -22.20 -25.29
CA LYS A 107 9.51 -23.44 -25.37
C LYS A 107 8.72 -24.67 -25.82
N ALA A 108 7.41 -24.70 -25.63
CA ALA A 108 6.55 -25.80 -26.05
C ALA A 108 6.17 -25.74 -27.55
N ASN A 109 6.31 -24.56 -28.17
CA ASN A 109 5.98 -24.31 -29.58
C ASN A 109 7.22 -24.15 -30.49
N ALA A 110 8.43 -24.36 -29.95
CA ALA A 110 9.70 -24.38 -30.68
C ALA A 110 10.20 -25.82 -30.82
#